data_AF-A0A7S4A672-F1
#
_entry.id   AF-A0A7S4A672-F1
#
_cell.length_a   1.000
_cell.length_b   1.000
_cell.length_c   1.000
_cell.angle_alpha   90.00
_cell.angle_beta   90.00
_cell.angle_gamma   90.00
#
_symmetry.space_group_name_H-M   'P 1'
#
loop_
_entity.id
_entity.type
_entity.pdbx_description
1 polymer ?
#
loop_
_entity_poly.entity_id
_entity_poly.type
_entity_poly.pdbx_seq_one_letter_code
_entity_poly.pdbx_strand_id
1 'polypeptide(L)'
;MYTALLAFTTVTALQHPLPTRRQTKLRAGFGAPKPKPPPKKEYSKKALEKSHERFDELKARERGTFVVDVYCGVRDASKLWFVGKIGHDLATPPESALTALSHLLEPHAKFLQPVLENRDLVWGLARGNSEVEVAKGEAPLELVEPARAKPNHKPGFAPEWYEPGEEGFYVRRD
;
A
#
# COMPACT_ATOMS: atom_id res chain seq x y z
N MET A 1 -35.61 -20.58 61.14
CA MET A 1 -37.02 -21.00 60.96
C MET A 1 -37.70 -20.04 60.00
N TYR A 2 -38.63 -20.58 59.19
CA TYR A 2 -39.44 -19.96 58.14
C TYR A 2 -38.92 -19.99 56.69
N THR A 3 -39.37 -21.07 56.06
CA THR A 3 -39.66 -21.34 54.64
C THR A 3 -40.72 -20.38 54.07
N ALA A 4 -40.56 -19.95 52.81
CA ALA A 4 -41.63 -19.73 51.80
C ALA A 4 -40.96 -19.31 50.47
N LEU A 5 -40.86 -20.12 49.41
CA LEU A 5 -41.85 -20.57 48.41
C LEU A 5 -42.46 -19.46 47.52
N LEU A 6 -42.30 -19.67 46.20
CA LEU A 6 -43.03 -19.15 45.03
C LEU A 6 -42.56 -17.78 44.50
N ALA A 7 -42.41 -17.54 43.19
CA ALA A 7 -43.02 -18.19 42.04
C ALA A 7 -42.10 -18.20 40.80
N PHE A 8 -42.24 -19.27 40.02
CA PHE A 8 -41.84 -19.37 38.62
C PHE A 8 -42.62 -18.35 37.78
N THR A 9 -41.92 -17.59 36.95
CA THR A 9 -42.44 -17.18 35.63
C THR A 9 -41.31 -17.26 34.62
N THR A 10 -41.29 -18.38 33.90
CA THR A 10 -40.60 -18.58 32.64
C THR A 10 -41.16 -17.59 31.61
N VAL A 11 -40.38 -16.58 31.22
CA VAL A 11 -40.66 -15.85 29.98
C VAL A 11 -39.99 -16.61 28.85
N THR A 12 -40.79 -17.45 28.22
CA THR A 12 -40.51 -18.12 26.97
C THR A 12 -40.33 -17.05 25.90
N ALA A 13 -39.09 -16.65 25.61
CA ALA A 13 -38.81 -15.84 24.43
C ALA A 13 -39.05 -16.72 23.19
N LEU A 14 -40.21 -16.53 22.58
CA LEU A 14 -40.60 -17.08 21.30
C LEU A 14 -39.53 -16.72 20.25
N GLN A 15 -38.67 -17.70 19.95
CA GLN A 15 -37.83 -17.66 18.76
C GLN A 15 -38.74 -17.72 17.54
N HIS A 16 -39.01 -16.57 16.93
CA HIS A 16 -39.53 -16.53 15.57
C HIS A 16 -38.40 -16.95 14.62
N PRO A 17 -38.54 -18.05 13.86
CA PRO A 17 -37.61 -18.32 12.77
C PRO A 17 -37.83 -17.26 11.69
N LEU A 18 -36.85 -16.36 11.52
CA LEU A 18 -36.77 -15.52 10.34
C LEU A 18 -36.78 -16.44 9.10
N PRO A 19 -37.64 -16.23 8.10
CA PRO A 19 -37.58 -17.00 6.88
C PRO A 19 -36.24 -16.69 6.21
N THR A 20 -35.32 -17.66 6.25
CA THR A 20 -34.14 -17.71 5.37
C THR A 20 -34.65 -17.64 3.95
N ARG A 21 -34.72 -16.42 3.40
CA ARG A 21 -34.88 -16.18 1.99
C ARG A 21 -33.65 -16.79 1.34
N ARG A 22 -33.78 -18.03 0.88
CA ARG A 22 -32.83 -18.67 -0.03
C ARG A 22 -32.65 -17.68 -1.17
N GLN A 23 -31.54 -16.95 -1.18
CA GLN A 23 -31.08 -16.32 -2.40
C GLN A 23 -30.72 -17.46 -3.33
N THR A 24 -31.67 -17.82 -4.17
CA THR A 24 -31.42 -18.61 -5.37
C THR A 24 -30.30 -17.88 -6.09
N LYS A 25 -29.09 -18.45 -6.10
CA LYS A 25 -28.02 -18.00 -6.98
C LYS A 25 -28.51 -18.20 -8.40
N LEU A 26 -29.09 -17.17 -8.99
CA LEU A 26 -29.35 -17.12 -10.42
C LEU A 26 -27.98 -17.16 -11.11
N ARG A 27 -27.58 -18.36 -11.55
CA ARG A 27 -26.56 -18.53 -12.58
C ARG A 27 -27.18 -18.09 -13.91
N ALA A 28 -27.09 -16.80 -14.20
CA ALA A 28 -27.03 -16.31 -15.57
C ALA A 28 -25.54 -16.26 -15.95
N GLY A 29 -25.06 -16.59 -17.14
CA GLY A 29 -25.62 -16.96 -18.43
C GLY A 29 -24.39 -16.99 -19.37
N PHE A 30 -24.45 -17.76 -20.45
CA PHE A 30 -23.41 -17.74 -21.48
C PHE A 30 -23.18 -16.30 -21.98
N GLY A 31 -21.93 -15.84 -22.01
CA GLY A 31 -21.52 -14.69 -22.83
C GLY A 31 -21.32 -13.32 -22.17
N ALA A 32 -21.10 -13.21 -20.86
CA ALA A 32 -20.53 -11.96 -20.33
C ALA A 32 -19.10 -11.81 -20.89
N PRO A 33 -18.75 -10.73 -21.62
CA PRO A 33 -17.37 -10.50 -22.00
C PRO A 33 -16.54 -10.53 -20.73
N LYS A 34 -15.50 -11.38 -20.68
CA LYS A 34 -14.50 -11.32 -19.61
C LYS A 34 -14.18 -9.83 -19.41
N PRO A 35 -14.23 -9.29 -18.18
CA PRO A 35 -13.87 -7.90 -17.97
C PRO A 35 -12.53 -7.70 -18.66
N LYS A 36 -12.49 -6.82 -19.68
CA LYS A 36 -11.24 -6.51 -20.37
C LYS A 36 -10.25 -6.21 -19.26
N PRO A 37 -9.07 -6.87 -19.24
CA PRO A 37 -8.05 -6.50 -18.27
C PRO A 37 -7.93 -4.99 -18.34
N PRO A 38 -7.99 -4.28 -17.19
CA PRO A 38 -7.88 -2.83 -17.20
C PRO A 38 -6.64 -2.48 -18.04
N PRO A 39 -6.73 -1.47 -18.93
CA PRO A 39 -5.59 -1.11 -19.76
C PRO A 39 -4.38 -0.99 -18.85
N LYS A 40 -3.29 -1.68 -19.20
CA LYS A 40 -2.02 -1.57 -18.46
C LYS A 40 -1.74 -0.07 -18.40
N LYS A 41 -1.82 0.52 -17.21
CA LYS A 41 -1.60 1.96 -17.06
C LYS A 41 -0.16 2.21 -17.49
N GLU A 42 -0.01 2.85 -18.63
CA GLU A 42 1.30 3.20 -19.18
C GLU A 42 2.02 4.13 -18.21
N TYR A 43 3.34 4.01 -18.17
CA TYR A 43 4.21 4.90 -17.43
C TYR A 43 3.95 6.35 -17.88
N SER A 44 3.48 7.19 -16.97
CA SER A 44 3.07 8.56 -17.29
C SER A 44 3.86 9.57 -16.47
N LYS A 45 4.80 10.27 -17.12
CA LYS A 45 5.59 11.35 -16.49
C LYS A 45 4.68 12.43 -15.89
N LYS A 46 3.61 12.81 -16.60
CA LYS A 46 2.61 13.77 -16.10
C LYS A 46 1.90 13.31 -14.82
N ALA A 47 1.65 12.00 -14.68
CA ALA A 47 1.06 11.46 -13.47
C ALA A 47 2.05 11.49 -12.29
N LEU A 48 3.33 11.26 -12.56
CA LEU A 48 4.41 11.41 -11.58
C LEU A 48 4.59 12.87 -11.14
N GLU A 49 4.65 13.81 -12.08
CA GLU A 49 4.72 15.25 -11.80
C GLU A 49 3.58 15.70 -10.87
N LYS A 50 2.34 15.34 -11.19
CA LYS A 50 1.19 15.64 -10.33
C LYS A 50 1.28 14.98 -8.95
N SER A 51 1.90 13.81 -8.86
CA SER A 51 2.11 13.13 -7.58
C SER A 51 3.24 13.78 -6.77
N HIS A 52 4.22 14.39 -7.44
CA HIS A 52 5.31 15.15 -6.84
C HIS A 52 4.79 16.50 -6.32
N GLU A 53 4.00 17.24 -7.09
CA GLU A 53 3.30 18.44 -6.60
C GLU A 53 2.54 18.14 -5.30
N ARG A 54 1.87 16.97 -5.25
CA ARG A 54 1.18 16.52 -4.05
C ARG A 54 2.13 16.21 -2.89
N PHE A 55 3.30 15.65 -3.18
CA PHE A 55 4.32 15.42 -2.17
C PHE A 55 4.79 16.75 -1.56
N ASP A 56 5.05 17.76 -2.39
CA ASP A 56 5.45 19.10 -1.95
C ASP A 56 4.35 19.79 -1.13
N GLU A 57 3.10 19.69 -1.57
CA GLU A 57 1.93 20.18 -0.82
C GLU A 57 1.83 19.54 0.57
N LEU A 58 2.15 18.25 0.69
CA LEU A 58 2.15 17.56 1.98
C LEU A 58 3.31 18.07 2.84
N LYS A 59 4.52 18.10 2.29
CA LYS A 59 5.73 18.57 2.99
C LYS A 59 5.59 20.01 3.51
N ALA A 60 4.86 20.87 2.79
CA ALA A 60 4.60 22.25 3.19
C ALA A 60 3.57 22.39 4.33
N ARG A 61 2.86 21.33 4.72
CA ARG A 61 1.89 21.38 5.83
C ARG A 61 2.61 21.37 7.17
N GLU A 62 2.28 22.34 8.02
CA GLU A 62 2.79 22.39 9.41
C GLU A 62 2.35 21.21 10.29
N ARG A 63 1.30 20.46 9.89
CA ARG A 63 0.61 19.47 10.74
C ARG A 63 1.11 18.02 10.63
N GLY A 64 2.40 17.81 10.41
CA GLY A 64 3.01 16.48 10.58
C GLY A 64 2.83 15.55 9.37
N THR A 65 3.47 15.92 8.27
CA THR A 65 3.72 15.00 7.16
C THR A 65 4.90 14.09 7.47
N PHE A 66 4.70 12.80 7.23
CA PHE A 66 5.74 11.80 7.31
C PHE A 66 6.25 11.51 5.91
N VAL A 67 7.57 11.57 5.78
CA VAL A 67 8.29 11.19 4.58
C VAL A 67 8.91 9.82 4.83
N VAL A 68 8.75 8.94 3.85
CA VAL A 68 9.27 7.58 3.89
C VAL A 68 10.01 7.33 2.59
N ASP A 69 11.24 6.86 2.70
CA ASP A 69 12.04 6.41 1.57
C ASP A 69 11.55 5.05 1.09
N VAL A 70 11.43 4.90 -0.22
CA VAL A 70 10.91 3.69 -0.85
C VAL A 70 12.02 3.00 -1.63
N TYR A 71 12.17 1.72 -1.32
CA TYR A 71 13.09 0.83 -2.00
C TYR A 71 12.34 -0.33 -2.63
N CYS A 72 12.88 -0.89 -3.71
CA CYS A 72 12.33 -2.06 -4.37
C CYS A 72 13.41 -3.07 -4.76
N GLY A 73 13.03 -4.34 -4.84
CA GLY A 73 13.89 -5.36 -5.39
C GLY A 73 13.12 -6.64 -5.66
N VAL A 74 13.83 -7.75 -5.77
CA VAL A 74 13.24 -9.09 -5.87
C VAL A 74 13.46 -9.82 -4.54
N ARG A 75 12.54 -10.71 -4.15
CA ARG A 75 12.56 -11.38 -2.84
C ARG A 75 13.92 -11.98 -2.48
N ASP A 76 14.54 -12.66 -3.43
CA ASP A 76 15.82 -13.38 -3.27
C ASP A 76 17.03 -12.54 -3.76
N ALA A 77 16.82 -11.30 -4.17
CA ALA A 77 17.92 -10.42 -4.58
C ALA A 77 18.60 -9.80 -3.35
N SER A 78 19.92 -9.71 -3.41
CA SER A 78 20.75 -9.03 -2.41
C SER A 78 20.70 -7.50 -2.49
N LYS A 79 20.03 -6.93 -3.49
CA LYS A 79 19.93 -5.47 -3.69
C LYS A 79 18.49 -4.98 -3.55
N LEU A 80 18.32 -3.87 -2.84
CA LEU A 80 17.11 -3.05 -2.86
C LEU A 80 17.48 -1.67 -3.42
N TRP A 81 16.89 -1.34 -4.56
CA TRP A 81 17.10 -0.08 -5.28
C TRP A 81 16.20 1.00 -4.73
N PHE A 82 16.74 2.20 -4.55
CA PHE A 82 15.95 3.37 -4.17
C PHE A 82 15.10 3.84 -5.35
N VAL A 83 13.84 4.16 -5.06
CA VAL A 83 12.81 4.49 -6.05
C VAL A 83 12.30 5.93 -5.88
N GLY A 84 12.49 6.52 -4.69
CA GLY A 84 12.02 7.85 -4.35
C GLY A 84 11.35 7.87 -2.98
N LYS A 85 10.53 8.89 -2.73
CA LYS A 85 9.97 9.18 -1.40
C LYS A 85 8.44 9.30 -1.43
N ILE A 86 7.78 8.77 -0.42
CA ILE A 86 6.34 8.93 -0.21
C ILE A 86 6.10 9.91 0.91
N GLY A 87 5.23 10.88 0.65
CA GLY A 87 4.69 11.79 1.65
C GLY A 87 3.29 11.34 2.04
N HIS A 88 3.02 11.21 3.33
CA HIS A 88 1.69 10.87 3.84
C HIS A 88 1.41 11.54 5.19
N ASP A 89 0.15 11.53 5.61
CA ASP A 89 -0.25 12.07 6.92
C ASP A 89 0.05 11.06 8.05
N LEU A 90 0.26 11.56 9.27
CA LEU A 90 0.52 10.75 10.48
C LEU A 90 -0.49 9.61 10.72
N ALA A 91 -1.77 9.84 10.44
CA ALA A 91 -2.83 8.87 10.65
C ALA A 91 -2.84 7.72 9.63
N THR A 92 -2.00 7.81 8.58
CA THR A 92 -1.92 6.81 7.51
C THR A 92 -0.69 5.93 7.74
N PRO A 93 -0.85 4.60 7.84
CA PRO A 93 0.29 3.69 7.80
C PRO A 93 1.05 3.82 6.47
N PRO A 94 2.39 3.78 6.47
CA PRO A 94 3.19 3.97 5.27
C PRO A 94 2.92 2.88 4.20
N GLU A 95 2.56 1.66 4.63
CA GLU A 95 2.18 0.55 3.75
C GLU A 95 0.86 0.82 3.02
N SER A 96 -0.07 1.55 3.64
CA SER A 96 -1.30 2.00 2.99
C SER A 96 -1.02 3.07 1.95
N ALA A 97 -0.08 3.97 2.22
CA ALA A 97 0.37 4.96 1.25
C ALA A 97 1.06 4.30 0.04
N LEU A 98 1.92 3.31 0.30
CA LEU A 98 2.54 2.46 -0.71
C LEU A 98 1.47 1.80 -1.61
N THR A 99 0.46 1.15 -1.04
CA THR A 99 -0.63 0.52 -1.81
C THR A 99 -1.34 1.53 -2.71
N ALA A 100 -1.67 2.72 -2.18
CA ALA A 100 -2.36 3.75 -2.95
C ALA A 100 -1.53 4.25 -4.15
N LEU A 101 -0.21 4.24 -4.03
CA LEU A 101 0.73 4.72 -5.05
C LEU A 101 1.35 3.61 -5.89
N SER A 102 1.02 2.33 -5.64
CA SER A 102 1.57 1.17 -6.36
C SER A 102 1.49 1.30 -7.88
N HIS A 103 0.40 1.86 -8.39
CA HIS A 103 0.19 2.12 -9.82
C HIS A 103 1.16 3.14 -10.45
N LEU A 104 1.88 3.92 -9.65
CA LEU A 104 2.95 4.82 -10.10
C LEU A 104 4.32 4.23 -9.76
N LEU A 105 4.45 3.67 -8.56
CA LEU A 105 5.71 3.11 -8.03
C LEU A 105 6.21 1.93 -8.84
N GLU A 106 5.35 0.95 -9.16
CA GLU A 106 5.79 -0.25 -9.85
C GLU A 106 6.27 0.04 -11.29
N PRO A 107 5.54 0.80 -12.12
CA PRO A 107 6.05 1.21 -13.43
C PRO A 107 7.33 2.04 -13.33
N HIS A 108 7.44 2.91 -12.33
CA HIS A 108 8.62 3.76 -12.15
C HIS A 108 9.85 2.98 -11.68
N ALA A 109 9.70 2.04 -10.74
CA ALA A 109 10.76 1.13 -10.34
C ALA A 109 11.32 0.33 -11.52
N LYS A 110 10.44 -0.18 -12.40
CA LYS A 110 10.82 -0.89 -13.62
C LYS A 110 11.47 0.03 -14.66
N PHE A 111 11.07 1.30 -14.70
CA PHE A 111 11.72 2.31 -15.53
C PHE A 111 13.15 2.61 -15.05
N LEU A 112 13.35 2.80 -13.74
CA LEU A 112 14.67 3.05 -13.15
C LEU A 112 15.60 1.82 -13.28
N GLN A 113 15.05 0.63 -13.11
CA GLN A 113 15.80 -0.62 -13.08
C GLN A 113 15.18 -1.64 -14.03
N PRO A 114 15.57 -1.62 -15.32
CA PRO A 114 15.03 -2.55 -16.33
C PRO A 114 15.21 -4.04 -15.98
N VAL A 115 16.20 -4.38 -15.14
CA VAL A 115 16.41 -5.75 -14.64
C VAL A 115 15.24 -6.29 -13.80
N LEU A 116 14.38 -5.40 -13.30
CA LEU A 116 13.16 -5.73 -12.55
C LEU A 116 11.95 -5.97 -13.45
N GLU A 117 12.10 -5.80 -14.76
CA GLU A 117 11.01 -6.06 -15.71
C GLU A 117 10.58 -7.54 -15.63
N ASN A 118 9.27 -7.76 -15.60
CA ASN A 118 8.66 -9.09 -15.44
C ASN A 118 9.02 -9.85 -14.14
N ARG A 119 9.53 -9.16 -13.12
CA ARG A 119 9.78 -9.72 -11.78
C ARG A 119 8.68 -9.34 -10.80
N ASP A 120 8.46 -10.22 -9.81
CA ASP A 120 7.66 -9.92 -8.63
C ASP A 120 8.47 -9.06 -7.67
N LEU A 121 7.98 -7.84 -7.42
CA LEU A 121 8.68 -6.87 -6.61
C LEU A 121 8.39 -7.07 -5.12
N VAL A 122 9.44 -6.89 -4.30
CA VAL A 122 9.32 -6.66 -2.86
C VAL A 122 9.65 -5.20 -2.57
N TRP A 123 9.01 -4.66 -1.53
CA TRP A 123 9.14 -3.26 -1.15
C TRP A 123 9.84 -3.13 0.20
N GLY A 124 10.78 -2.21 0.28
CA GLY A 124 11.41 -1.79 1.52
C GLY A 124 11.01 -0.34 1.83
N LEU A 125 10.66 -0.06 3.07
CA LEU A 125 10.35 1.29 3.55
C LEU A 125 11.31 1.68 4.68
N ALA A 126 11.88 2.88 4.59
CA ALA A 126 12.64 3.48 5.67
C ALA A 126 12.00 4.81 6.09
N ARG A 127 11.82 5.00 7.40
CA ARG A 127 11.12 6.17 7.94
C ARG A 127 12.07 7.34 8.07
N GLY A 128 11.57 8.53 7.78
CA GLY A 128 12.37 9.75 7.75
C GLY A 128 12.97 9.96 6.37
N ASN A 129 13.43 11.17 6.09
CA ASN A 129 14.24 11.45 4.91
C ASN A 129 15.65 10.90 5.14
N SER A 130 15.75 9.57 5.11
CA SER A 130 16.76 8.76 5.79
C SER A 130 17.76 8.10 4.84
N GLU A 131 17.75 8.48 3.56
CA GLU A 131 18.54 7.83 2.50
C GLU A 131 20.02 7.66 2.87
N VAL A 132 20.62 8.68 3.48
CA VAL A 132 22.01 8.67 3.94
C VAL A 132 22.17 7.78 5.17
N GLU A 133 21.23 7.81 6.10
CA GLU A 133 21.21 7.01 7.32
C GLU A 133 20.99 5.52 7.01
N VAL A 134 20.15 5.18 6.03
CA VAL A 134 19.99 3.81 5.53
C VAL A 134 21.28 3.34 4.89
N ALA A 135 21.96 4.18 4.08
CA ALA A 135 23.25 3.84 3.47
C ALA A 135 24.33 3.51 4.53
N LYS A 136 24.27 4.16 5.69
CA LYS A 136 25.17 3.93 6.83
C LYS A 136 24.74 2.78 7.75
N GLY A 137 23.57 2.18 7.52
CA GLY A 137 22.99 1.18 8.41
C GLY A 137 22.46 1.75 9.73
N GLU A 138 22.27 3.06 9.81
CA GLU A 138 21.80 3.79 11.00
C GLU A 138 20.26 3.87 11.06
N ALA A 139 19.57 3.70 9.93
CA ALA A 139 18.12 3.64 9.85
C ALA A 139 17.65 2.25 9.37
N PRO A 140 16.66 1.63 10.05
CA PRO A 140 16.16 0.32 9.65
C PRO A 140 15.38 0.42 8.34
N LEU A 141 15.67 -0.49 7.41
CA LEU A 141 14.89 -0.72 6.21
C LEU A 141 13.96 -1.92 6.43
N GLU A 142 12.66 -1.67 6.49
CA GLU A 142 11.66 -2.70 6.75
C GLU A 142 11.07 -3.22 5.44
N LEU A 143 11.12 -4.53 5.24
CA LEU A 143 10.39 -5.17 4.13
C LEU A 143 8.92 -5.22 4.46
N VAL A 144 8.10 -4.71 3.55
CA VAL A 144 6.67 -4.58 3.77
C VAL A 144 5.87 -5.22 2.66
N GLU A 145 4.69 -5.72 3.03
CA GLU A 145 3.64 -6.05 2.06
C GLU A 145 2.70 -4.85 1.90
N PRO A 146 2.25 -4.55 0.67
CA PRO A 146 1.25 -3.51 0.46
C PRO A 146 0.01 -3.77 1.31
N ALA A 147 -0.38 -2.78 2.13
CA ALA A 147 -1.55 -2.92 3.00
C ALA A 147 -2.86 -3.02 2.20
N ARG A 148 -3.84 -3.78 2.71
CA ARG A 148 -5.17 -3.87 2.10
C ARG A 148 -6.01 -2.60 2.29
N ALA A 149 -5.75 -1.86 3.36
CA ALA A 149 -6.48 -0.66 3.71
C ALA A 149 -6.01 0.54 2.88
N LYS A 150 -6.97 1.32 2.38
CA LYS A 150 -6.68 2.57 1.67
C LYS A 150 -6.48 3.72 2.66
N PRO A 151 -5.57 4.66 2.35
CA PRO A 151 -5.35 5.82 3.20
C PRO A 151 -6.54 6.77 3.16
N ASN A 152 -6.79 7.48 4.27
CA ASN A 152 -7.88 8.46 4.38
C ASN A 152 -7.62 9.70 3.51
N HIS A 153 -6.37 10.09 3.36
CA HIS A 153 -5.95 11.16 2.46
C HIS A 153 -5.06 10.63 1.35
N LYS A 154 -5.03 11.35 0.23
CA LYS A 154 -4.22 10.97 -0.91
C LYS A 154 -2.73 11.28 -0.62
N PRO A 155 -1.86 10.27 -0.56
CA PRO A 155 -0.42 10.47 -0.40
C PRO A 155 0.20 11.08 -1.66
N GLY A 156 1.41 11.62 -1.53
CA GLY A 156 2.25 12.13 -2.61
C GLY A 156 3.47 11.24 -2.85
N PHE A 157 4.03 11.30 -4.06
CA PHE A 157 5.22 10.53 -4.45
C PHE A 157 6.20 11.46 -5.13
N ALA A 158 7.41 11.60 -4.57
CA ALA A 158 8.55 12.25 -5.18
C ALA A 158 9.44 11.16 -5.82
N PRO A 159 9.38 10.97 -7.15
CA PRO A 159 10.17 9.96 -7.85
C PRO A 159 11.66 10.29 -7.85
N GLU A 160 12.49 9.24 -7.81
CA GLU A 160 13.92 9.34 -8.06
C GLU A 160 14.21 9.43 -9.57
N TRP A 161 15.28 10.11 -9.97
CA TRP A 161 15.70 10.20 -11.36
C TRP A 161 17.20 10.05 -11.48
N TYR A 162 17.63 8.96 -12.10
CA TYR A 162 19.05 8.74 -12.40
C TYR A 162 19.43 9.39 -13.73
N GLU A 163 20.61 9.99 -13.77
CA GLU A 163 21.20 10.47 -15.01
C GLU A 163 21.58 9.29 -15.92
N PRO A 164 21.56 9.46 -17.26
CA PRO A 164 21.99 8.42 -18.17
C PRO A 164 23.42 7.95 -17.86
N GLY A 165 23.58 6.68 -17.48
CA GLY A 165 24.87 6.07 -17.14
C GLY A 165 25.15 5.94 -15.64
N GLU A 166 24.30 6.48 -14.78
CA GLU A 166 24.35 6.19 -13.34
C GLU A 166 23.84 4.77 -13.04
N GLU A 167 24.50 4.07 -12.11
CA GLU A 167 24.06 2.72 -11.67
C GLU A 167 22.74 2.78 -10.90
N GLY A 168 22.44 3.92 -10.28
CA GLY A 168 21.34 4.12 -9.35
C GLY A 168 21.72 3.75 -7.91
N PHE A 169 21.06 4.38 -6.93
CA PHE A 169 21.32 4.12 -5.52
C PHE A 169 20.64 2.83 -5.07
N TYR A 170 21.38 1.98 -4.34
CA TYR A 170 20.86 0.75 -3.76
C TYR A 170 21.54 0.42 -2.44
N VAL A 171 20.85 -0.39 -1.66
CA VAL A 171 21.36 -0.97 -0.42
C VAL A 171 21.46 -2.47 -0.56
N ARG A 172 22.41 -3.07 0.16
CA ARG A 172 22.60 -4.52 0.20
C ARG A 172 21.79 -5.12 1.34
N ARG A 173 21.19 -6.28 1.09
CA ARG A 173 20.58 -7.15 2.10
C ARG A 173 21.58 -8.24 2.42
N ASP A 174 22.03 -8.27 3.66
CA ASP A 174 22.87 -9.34 4.21
C ASP A 174 22.00 -10.54 4.64
#